data_AF-A0A946X0V8-F1
#
_entry.id   AF-A0A946X0V8-F1
#
_cell.length_a   1.000
_cell.length_b   1.000
_cell.length_c   1.000
_cell.angle_alpha   90.00
_cell.angle_beta   90.00
_cell.angle_gamma   90.00
#
_symmetry.space_group_name_H-M   'P 1'
#
loop_
_entity.id
_entity.type
_entity.pdbx_description
1 polymer ?
#
loop_
_entity_poly.entity_id
_entity_poly.type
_entity_poly.pdbx_seq_one_letter_code
_entity_poly.pdbx_strand_id
1 'polypeptide(L)'
;MNDNPTPDDNVEETPPDDNLADAPADDDAAAASSTDSSDGLDEGEHEDEHAAFEAAQAETARAELPMFVRTFGPRIGMANAELQWERITALWPFLRIVSWILVVIIIAGYLAFQFETRTTVPIDDDSVLTAAVRAGKQYARTDENGANVGVIVDKEDPFTTEIVAELKAAGHEELKLISHAMFDNLPDAMWWSVVTMTTVGYGDKFPTTPAARALAVLVMFMSLVLLASFTATFASAFVARQIQASQEQEDDPWEGHTIFCGWTEEGGPRVLQALDQGAAGRRLQVYFLNHLAEDAMELNLRGLSNIDTRFIRGDITREEDLDRAGLHAAANIVIIPDESDGTEPDDTRTIEATMAMKVLAPEVKVFAHAVSALRVANLHRAMVDDVVLTDSHTAEMLAAFVVRPGMTQAIHELLDPEESAEFATIDIPGRFAERPALELSDFLRRERNATLVGFVVEEEAFGLESAMEGGDAYMVEFIKEQIEEAGIEMAAEGAKTRVTINPSNDVAIAADAQALVIRERPARGA
;
A
#
# COMPACT_ATOMS: atom_id res chain seq x y z
N MET A 1 -26.77 -78.56 -15.28
CA MET A 1 -27.88 -77.61 -15.42
C MET A 1 -27.27 -76.30 -15.89
N ASN A 2 -27.04 -76.16 -17.20
CA ASN A 2 -27.99 -75.69 -18.24
C ASN A 2 -28.31 -74.21 -18.05
N ASP A 3 -28.24 -73.32 -19.05
CA ASP A 3 -27.91 -73.42 -20.47
C ASP A 3 -27.64 -71.98 -20.95
N ASN A 4 -26.74 -71.84 -21.93
CA ASN A 4 -26.63 -70.67 -22.83
C ASN A 4 -27.87 -70.64 -23.77
N PRO A 5 -28.23 -69.57 -24.51
CA PRO A 5 -27.39 -69.05 -25.59
C PRO A 5 -27.44 -67.52 -25.89
N THR A 6 -26.36 -67.07 -26.53
CA THR A 6 -26.18 -65.92 -27.46
C THR A 6 -27.09 -66.08 -28.73
N PRO A 7 -27.14 -65.20 -29.78
CA PRO A 7 -26.04 -64.35 -30.29
C PRO A 7 -26.40 -63.01 -31.02
N ASP A 8 -25.40 -62.14 -31.21
CA ASP A 8 -24.80 -61.66 -32.50
C ASP A 8 -25.16 -60.16 -32.68
N ASP A 9 -24.34 -59.22 -33.18
CA ASP A 9 -23.21 -59.36 -34.09
C ASP A 9 -22.38 -58.05 -34.19
N ASN A 10 -21.07 -58.23 -34.44
CA ASN A 10 -20.15 -57.41 -35.27
C ASN A 10 -19.66 -56.04 -34.74
N VAL A 11 -18.38 -55.63 -34.85
CA VAL A 11 -17.15 -56.12 -35.53
C VAL A 11 -16.01 -55.29 -34.90
N GLU A 12 -15.02 -55.93 -34.25
CA GLU A 12 -13.61 -56.08 -34.73
C GLU A 12 -12.84 -54.77 -34.95
N GLU A 13 -11.56 -54.62 -34.63
CA GLU A 13 -10.59 -55.33 -33.79
C GLU A 13 -9.32 -54.45 -33.82
N THR A 14 -8.66 -54.33 -32.67
CA THR A 14 -7.27 -53.84 -32.48
C THR A 14 -6.26 -54.97 -32.83
N PRO A 15 -4.93 -54.90 -32.56
CA PRO A 15 -3.89 -53.85 -32.54
C PRO A 15 -2.60 -54.31 -33.33
N PRO A 16 -1.36 -54.42 -32.76
CA PRO A 16 -0.23 -53.48 -32.90
C PRO A 16 1.08 -54.12 -33.48
N ASP A 17 2.19 -53.40 -33.28
CA ASP A 17 3.58 -53.86 -33.14
C ASP A 17 4.54 -53.89 -34.34
N ASP A 18 5.65 -53.18 -34.12
CA ASP A 18 7.05 -53.55 -34.28
C ASP A 18 7.74 -53.75 -35.65
N ASN A 19 8.80 -52.95 -35.78
CA ASN A 19 10.20 -53.34 -35.98
C ASN A 19 10.87 -53.27 -37.37
N LEU A 20 12.13 -52.82 -37.28
CA LEU A 20 13.34 -53.17 -38.05
C LEU A 20 13.53 -52.56 -39.46
N ALA A 21 14.57 -51.73 -39.64
CA ALA A 21 15.94 -52.20 -39.93
C ALA A 21 16.85 -51.10 -40.54
N ASP A 22 18.09 -51.06 -40.02
CA ASP A 22 19.41 -50.92 -40.70
C ASP A 22 19.82 -49.72 -41.60
N ALA A 23 21.04 -49.26 -41.28
CA ALA A 23 21.92 -48.21 -41.83
C ALA A 23 22.57 -48.57 -43.19
N PRO A 24 23.74 -48.00 -43.63
CA PRO A 24 24.29 -46.62 -43.66
C PRO A 24 24.80 -46.20 -45.09
N ALA A 25 25.30 -44.96 -45.28
CA ALA A 25 26.37 -44.54 -46.24
C ALA A 25 26.38 -42.98 -46.35
N ASP A 26 27.45 -42.29 -45.92
CA ASP A 26 28.62 -41.86 -46.71
C ASP A 26 28.30 -40.79 -47.78
N ASP A 27 28.74 -39.54 -47.57
CA ASP A 27 29.87 -38.93 -48.31
C ASP A 27 30.00 -37.42 -48.07
N ASP A 28 31.16 -37.08 -47.51
CA ASP A 28 32.07 -35.97 -47.77
C ASP A 28 31.67 -34.67 -48.51
N ALA A 29 32.28 -33.61 -47.96
CA ALA A 29 32.89 -32.45 -48.61
C ALA A 29 32.00 -31.25 -49.02
N ALA A 30 32.19 -30.12 -48.32
CA ALA A 30 33.12 -29.09 -48.80
C ALA A 30 33.33 -27.97 -47.76
N ALA A 31 34.59 -27.66 -47.51
CA ALA A 31 35.07 -26.48 -46.81
C ALA A 31 35.00 -25.23 -47.70
N ALA A 32 34.74 -24.05 -47.11
CA ALA A 32 35.59 -22.84 -47.26
C ALA A 32 34.95 -21.60 -46.59
N SER A 33 35.61 -21.16 -45.51
CA SER A 33 36.03 -19.78 -45.17
C SER A 33 35.18 -18.54 -45.54
N SER A 34 34.83 -17.81 -44.48
CA SER A 34 34.97 -16.36 -44.24
C SER A 34 34.35 -15.36 -45.23
N THR A 35 33.44 -14.51 -44.73
CA THR A 35 33.69 -13.06 -44.55
C THR A 35 32.65 -12.44 -43.62
N ASP A 36 33.20 -11.62 -42.73
CA ASP A 36 32.62 -10.58 -41.88
C ASP A 36 31.59 -9.67 -42.58
N SER A 37 30.43 -9.45 -41.97
CA SER A 37 29.65 -8.20 -42.08
C SER A 37 28.64 -8.11 -40.94
N SER A 38 28.87 -7.15 -40.06
CA SER A 38 27.91 -6.58 -39.12
C SER A 38 26.62 -6.13 -39.83
N ASP A 39 25.46 -6.50 -39.30
CA ASP A 39 24.23 -5.71 -39.44
C ASP A 39 23.47 -5.75 -38.12
N GLY A 40 23.30 -4.57 -37.54
CA GLY A 40 22.54 -4.36 -36.31
C GLY A 40 21.05 -4.40 -36.58
N LEU A 41 20.31 -5.03 -35.68
CA LEU A 41 18.87 -5.00 -35.62
C LEU A 41 18.44 -4.65 -34.19
N ASP A 42 17.99 -3.41 -34.07
CA ASP A 42 16.71 -3.02 -33.46
C ASP A 42 16.50 -3.24 -31.96
N GLU A 43 17.18 -2.42 -31.15
CA GLU A 43 16.81 -2.15 -29.74
C GLU A 43 16.02 -0.82 -29.59
N GLY A 44 15.69 -0.12 -30.69
CA GLY A 44 15.06 1.20 -30.66
C GLY A 44 13.53 1.21 -30.63
N GLU A 45 12.86 0.20 -31.19
CA GLU A 45 11.39 0.21 -31.29
C GLU A 45 10.65 -0.07 -29.97
N HIS A 46 11.27 -0.77 -29.01
CA HIS A 46 10.62 -1.08 -27.72
C HIS A 46 10.74 0.03 -26.67
N GLU A 47 11.79 0.85 -26.69
CA GLU A 47 11.88 2.04 -25.82
C GLU A 47 10.90 3.13 -26.25
N ASP A 48 10.69 3.31 -27.56
CA ASP A 48 9.78 4.31 -28.10
C ASP A 48 8.30 3.96 -27.84
N GLU A 49 7.91 2.69 -27.86
CA GLU A 49 6.54 2.27 -27.50
C GLU A 49 6.26 2.40 -25.99
N HIS A 50 7.24 2.09 -25.13
CA HIS A 50 7.09 2.24 -23.68
C HIS A 50 7.06 3.71 -23.27
N ALA A 51 7.92 4.55 -23.87
CA ALA A 51 7.90 6.00 -23.69
C ALA A 51 6.63 6.63 -24.25
N ALA A 52 6.09 6.14 -25.37
CA ALA A 52 4.83 6.59 -25.92
C ALA A 52 3.63 6.17 -25.04
N PHE A 53 3.67 4.99 -24.42
CA PHE A 53 2.64 4.52 -23.49
C PHE A 53 2.66 5.31 -22.18
N GLU A 54 3.84 5.57 -21.61
CA GLU A 54 3.98 6.44 -20.43
C GLU A 54 3.60 7.89 -20.74
N ALA A 55 3.97 8.41 -21.91
CA ALA A 55 3.55 9.74 -22.35
C ALA A 55 2.03 9.82 -22.53
N ALA A 56 1.40 8.77 -23.07
CA ALA A 56 -0.05 8.68 -23.21
C ALA A 56 -0.75 8.56 -21.85
N GLN A 57 -0.24 7.78 -20.90
CA GLN A 57 -0.76 7.73 -19.53
C GLN A 57 -0.60 9.06 -18.81
N ALA A 58 0.56 9.71 -18.92
CA ALA A 58 0.83 11.02 -18.33
C ALA A 58 -0.04 12.12 -18.95
N GLU A 59 -0.34 12.03 -20.25
CA GLU A 59 -1.22 12.97 -20.95
C GLU A 59 -2.69 12.76 -20.56
N THR A 60 -3.11 11.50 -20.35
CA THR A 60 -4.44 11.13 -19.85
C THR A 60 -4.63 11.59 -18.39
N ALA A 61 -3.64 11.35 -17.52
CA ALA A 61 -3.64 11.85 -16.14
C ALA A 61 -3.62 13.38 -16.06
N ARG A 62 -2.87 14.05 -16.96
CA ARG A 62 -2.92 15.51 -17.09
C ARG A 62 -4.26 16.01 -17.62
N ALA A 63 -5.01 15.23 -18.40
CA ALA A 63 -6.30 15.62 -18.97
C ALA A 63 -7.44 15.65 -17.94
N GLU A 64 -7.31 14.87 -16.86
CA GLU A 64 -8.24 14.90 -15.73
C GLU A 64 -7.98 16.05 -14.75
N LEU A 65 -6.83 16.74 -14.86
CA LEU A 65 -6.53 17.91 -14.03
C LEU A 65 -7.38 19.13 -14.44
N PRO A 66 -7.95 19.88 -13.47
CA PRO A 66 -8.71 21.08 -13.77
C PRO A 66 -7.87 22.12 -14.53
N MET A 67 -8.48 22.86 -15.46
CA MET A 67 -7.84 23.88 -16.33
C MET A 67 -6.92 24.84 -15.56
N PHE A 68 -7.30 25.20 -14.33
CA PHE A 68 -6.50 26.07 -13.46
C PHE A 68 -5.10 25.48 -13.14
N VAL A 69 -5.00 24.17 -12.92
CA VAL A 69 -3.74 23.48 -12.57
C VAL A 69 -2.80 23.42 -13.78
N ARG A 70 -3.34 23.11 -14.97
CA ARG A 70 -2.59 23.14 -16.23
C ARG A 70 -2.01 24.52 -16.55
N THR A 71 -2.70 25.59 -16.12
CA THR A 71 -2.35 26.96 -16.52
C THR A 71 -1.44 27.68 -15.52
N PHE A 72 -1.54 27.35 -14.22
CA PHE A 72 -0.82 28.08 -13.16
C PHE A 72 0.24 27.25 -12.41
N GLY A 73 0.21 25.91 -12.50
CA GLY A 73 1.15 25.02 -11.79
C GLY A 73 2.65 25.32 -12.00
N PRO A 74 3.13 25.56 -13.23
CA PRO A 74 4.55 25.80 -13.48
C PRO A 74 5.08 27.14 -12.94
N ARG A 75 4.22 28.10 -12.62
CA ARG A 75 4.62 29.47 -12.24
C ARG A 75 4.92 29.66 -10.75
N ILE A 76 4.54 28.71 -9.89
CA ILE A 76 4.56 28.91 -8.43
C ILE A 76 5.78 28.23 -7.76
N GLY A 77 6.66 27.56 -8.51
CA GLY A 77 7.95 27.09 -7.99
C GLY A 77 7.83 26.27 -6.70
N MET A 78 6.91 25.31 -6.67
CA MET A 78 6.70 24.44 -5.51
C MET A 78 7.40 23.09 -5.77
N ALA A 79 8.61 22.91 -5.25
CA ALA A 79 9.30 21.61 -5.24
C ALA A 79 8.84 20.73 -4.06
N ASN A 80 8.24 21.31 -3.01
CA ASN A 80 7.62 20.58 -1.88
C ASN A 80 6.10 20.39 -2.06
N ALA A 81 5.60 20.47 -3.29
CA ALA A 81 4.18 20.49 -3.54
C ALA A 81 3.54 19.11 -3.40
N GLU A 82 4.24 18.02 -3.72
CA GLU A 82 3.66 16.68 -3.82
C GLU A 82 3.06 16.20 -2.48
N LEU A 83 3.78 16.38 -1.36
CA LEU A 83 3.27 16.08 -0.01
C LEU A 83 2.10 16.98 0.43
N GLN A 84 2.03 18.23 -0.05
CA GLN A 84 0.89 19.10 0.20
C GLN A 84 -0.29 18.75 -0.71
N TRP A 85 -0.03 18.29 -1.92
CA TRP A 85 -1.04 17.94 -2.91
C TRP A 85 -1.77 16.66 -2.55
N GLU A 86 -1.11 15.62 -2.01
CA GLU A 86 -1.81 14.44 -1.49
C GLU A 86 -2.80 14.79 -0.37
N ARG A 87 -2.41 15.72 0.52
CA ARG A 87 -3.30 16.20 1.59
C ARG A 87 -4.46 17.02 1.03
N ILE A 88 -4.26 17.74 -0.08
CA ILE A 88 -5.29 18.53 -0.77
C ILE A 88 -6.23 17.62 -1.60
N THR A 89 -5.70 16.58 -2.26
CA THR A 89 -6.49 15.61 -3.04
C THR A 89 -7.27 14.66 -2.14
N ALA A 90 -6.76 14.31 -0.96
CA ALA A 90 -7.51 13.56 0.06
C ALA A 90 -8.80 14.30 0.50
N LEU A 91 -8.80 15.64 0.46
CA LEU A 91 -9.97 16.46 0.76
C LEU A 91 -10.89 16.70 -0.45
N TRP A 92 -10.52 16.21 -1.64
CA TRP A 92 -11.28 16.47 -2.86
C TRP A 92 -12.72 15.89 -2.82
N PRO A 93 -12.97 14.66 -2.34
CA PRO A 93 -14.33 14.15 -2.17
C PRO A 93 -15.18 15.03 -1.26
N PHE A 94 -14.57 15.58 -0.20
CA PHE A 94 -15.23 16.49 0.73
C PHE A 94 -15.58 17.83 0.05
N LEU A 95 -14.62 18.42 -0.68
CA LEU A 95 -14.83 19.67 -1.42
C LEU A 95 -15.92 19.52 -2.49
N ARG A 96 -16.06 18.36 -3.14
CA ARG A 96 -17.19 18.07 -4.04
C ARG A 96 -18.51 18.17 -3.33
N ILE A 97 -18.66 17.46 -2.21
CA ILE A 97 -19.93 17.38 -1.49
C ILE A 97 -20.30 18.79 -1.00
N VAL A 98 -19.35 19.52 -0.42
CA VAL A 98 -19.57 20.92 -0.01
C VAL A 98 -19.95 21.82 -1.18
N SER A 99 -19.28 21.67 -2.33
CA SER A 99 -19.64 22.41 -3.55
C SER A 99 -21.06 22.09 -4.02
N TRP A 100 -21.46 20.83 -4.02
CA TRP A 100 -22.81 20.41 -4.40
C TRP A 100 -23.87 20.92 -3.41
N ILE A 101 -23.55 20.91 -2.11
CA ILE A 101 -24.38 21.49 -1.06
C ILE A 101 -24.63 22.98 -1.34
N LEU A 102 -23.58 23.75 -1.63
CA LEU A 102 -23.70 25.18 -1.95
C LEU A 102 -24.52 25.43 -3.22
N VAL A 103 -24.30 24.65 -4.27
CA VAL A 103 -25.08 24.73 -5.52
C VAL A 103 -26.56 24.48 -5.25
N VAL A 104 -26.88 23.45 -4.46
CA VAL A 104 -28.25 23.13 -4.06
C VAL A 104 -28.89 24.26 -3.28
N ILE A 105 -28.19 24.87 -2.30
CA ILE A 105 -28.69 26.00 -1.52
C ILE A 105 -29.04 27.18 -2.43
N ILE A 106 -28.14 27.52 -3.37
CA ILE A 106 -28.33 28.64 -4.29
C ILE A 106 -29.52 28.38 -5.22
N ILE A 107 -29.60 27.19 -5.82
CA ILE A 107 -30.68 26.82 -6.73
C ILE A 107 -32.02 26.75 -5.99
N ALA A 108 -32.06 26.12 -4.82
CA ALA A 108 -33.27 26.03 -4.00
C ALA A 108 -33.78 27.41 -3.60
N GLY A 109 -32.90 28.29 -3.13
CA GLY A 109 -33.27 29.65 -2.74
C GLY A 109 -33.75 30.48 -3.92
N TYR A 110 -33.07 30.37 -5.06
CA TYR A 110 -33.48 31.05 -6.28
C TYR A 110 -34.83 30.56 -6.80
N LEU A 111 -35.05 29.24 -6.89
CA LEU A 111 -36.30 28.67 -7.37
C LEU A 111 -37.45 28.96 -6.40
N ALA A 112 -37.23 28.87 -5.09
CA ALA A 112 -38.24 29.22 -4.09
C ALA A 112 -38.62 30.70 -4.18
N PHE A 113 -37.64 31.59 -4.38
CA PHE A 113 -37.90 33.00 -4.64
C PHE A 113 -38.77 33.16 -5.90
N GLN A 114 -38.39 32.55 -7.03
CA GLN A 114 -39.14 32.64 -8.29
C GLN A 114 -40.57 32.09 -8.22
N PHE A 115 -40.79 30.98 -7.52
CA PHE A 115 -42.12 30.39 -7.36
C PHE A 115 -43.02 31.20 -6.42
N GLU A 116 -42.43 31.87 -5.42
CA GLU A 116 -43.16 32.76 -4.53
C GLU A 116 -43.45 34.13 -5.20
N THR A 117 -42.57 34.58 -6.08
CA THR A 117 -42.68 35.84 -6.82
C THR A 117 -43.25 35.66 -8.24
N ARG A 118 -44.52 35.27 -8.40
CA ARG A 118 -45.17 35.37 -9.73
C ARG A 118 -45.67 36.78 -10.07
N THR A 119 -45.51 37.06 -11.35
CA THR A 119 -45.56 38.27 -12.18
C THR A 119 -46.93 38.95 -12.31
N THR A 120 -46.94 40.27 -12.46
CA THR A 120 -48.12 41.10 -12.78
C THR A 120 -48.62 40.86 -14.20
N VAL A 121 -49.94 40.67 -14.36
CA VAL A 121 -50.65 40.67 -15.66
C VAL A 121 -51.26 42.05 -15.89
N PRO A 122 -51.14 42.67 -17.08
CA PRO A 122 -51.88 43.90 -17.37
C PRO A 122 -53.36 43.55 -17.61
N ILE A 123 -54.28 44.24 -16.92
CA ILE A 123 -55.72 44.05 -17.10
C ILE A 123 -56.30 45.31 -17.71
N ASP A 124 -56.90 45.13 -18.88
CA ASP A 124 -57.72 46.08 -19.61
C ASP A 124 -59.09 45.40 -19.77
N ASP A 125 -60.08 45.73 -18.92
CA ASP A 125 -61.51 45.69 -19.27
C ASP A 125 -62.41 46.23 -18.14
N ASP A 126 -63.45 46.98 -18.52
CA ASP A 126 -64.28 47.88 -17.70
C ASP A 126 -65.49 47.19 -17.01
N SER A 127 -65.59 45.86 -17.04
CA SER A 127 -66.88 45.18 -16.82
C SER A 127 -67.14 44.60 -15.41
N VAL A 128 -66.25 44.80 -14.43
CA VAL A 128 -66.43 44.26 -13.05
C VAL A 128 -66.89 45.33 -12.03
N LEU A 129 -66.84 46.61 -12.43
CA LEU A 129 -67.06 47.82 -11.61
C LEU A 129 -68.43 47.99 -10.92
N THR A 130 -69.39 47.08 -11.11
CA THR A 130 -70.75 47.27 -10.57
C THR A 130 -71.04 46.44 -9.31
N ALA A 131 -70.14 45.50 -8.94
CA ALA A 131 -70.40 44.58 -7.82
C ALA A 131 -69.73 44.99 -6.48
N ALA A 132 -68.58 45.65 -6.51
CA ALA A 132 -67.73 45.82 -5.32
C ALA A 132 -68.05 47.05 -4.44
N VAL A 133 -68.81 48.03 -4.95
CA VAL A 133 -69.19 49.28 -4.24
C VAL A 133 -70.02 49.03 -2.95
N ARG A 134 -70.40 47.79 -2.64
CA ARG A 134 -71.30 47.46 -1.52
C ARG A 134 -70.65 47.00 -0.21
N ALA A 135 -69.35 46.70 -0.16
CA ALA A 135 -68.75 46.03 1.00
C ALA A 135 -67.71 46.89 1.73
N GLY A 136 -68.17 47.88 2.50
CA GLY A 136 -67.31 48.76 3.29
C GLY A 136 -66.44 48.04 4.34
N LYS A 137 -65.14 47.90 4.08
CA LYS A 137 -64.12 47.55 5.07
C LYS A 137 -62.90 48.46 4.95
N GLN A 138 -62.36 48.86 6.10
CA GLN A 138 -61.26 49.82 6.26
C GLN A 138 -59.90 49.15 5.98
N TYR A 139 -59.09 49.75 5.10
CA TYR A 139 -57.75 49.26 4.74
C TYR A 139 -56.67 50.36 4.81
N ALA A 140 -56.69 51.26 5.79
CA ALA A 140 -55.69 52.33 5.91
C ALA A 140 -54.95 52.29 7.25
N ARG A 141 -53.61 52.35 7.23
CA ARG A 141 -52.80 52.70 8.40
C ARG A 141 -52.48 54.20 8.36
N THR A 142 -52.73 54.88 9.47
CA THR A 142 -52.50 56.31 9.69
C THR A 142 -51.16 56.53 10.40
N ASP A 143 -50.42 57.60 10.06
CA ASP A 143 -49.24 58.03 10.83
C ASP A 143 -49.63 58.75 12.13
N GLU A 144 -48.61 59.16 12.89
CA GLU A 144 -48.74 59.86 14.18
C GLU A 144 -49.45 61.23 14.09
N ASN A 145 -49.56 61.80 12.88
CA ASN A 145 -50.25 63.05 12.58
C ASN A 145 -51.63 62.85 11.93
N GLY A 146 -52.09 61.60 11.80
CA GLY A 146 -53.40 61.28 11.23
C GLY A 146 -53.46 61.33 9.70
N ALA A 147 -52.32 61.31 8.99
CA ALA A 147 -52.29 61.13 7.54
C ALA A 147 -52.31 59.63 7.16
N ASN A 148 -53.10 59.23 6.16
CA ASN A 148 -53.14 57.85 5.67
C ASN A 148 -51.83 57.53 4.90
N VAL A 149 -51.02 56.57 5.37
CA VAL A 149 -49.67 56.29 4.81
C VAL A 149 -49.55 54.89 4.16
N GLY A 150 -50.61 54.07 4.14
CA GLY A 150 -50.55 52.84 3.35
C GLY A 150 -51.74 51.90 3.50
N VAL A 151 -51.89 51.01 2.50
CA VAL A 151 -52.95 50.01 2.39
C VAL A 151 -52.30 48.63 2.30
N ILE A 152 -52.72 47.70 3.17
CA ILE A 152 -52.22 46.31 3.23
C ILE A 152 -53.22 45.44 2.47
N VAL A 153 -52.75 44.71 1.46
CA VAL A 153 -53.61 43.84 0.64
C VAL A 153 -52.95 42.49 0.39
N ASP A 154 -53.76 41.43 0.37
CA ASP A 154 -53.34 40.03 0.22
C ASP A 154 -53.15 39.65 -1.26
N LYS A 155 -52.13 38.86 -1.59
CA LYS A 155 -51.67 38.64 -2.98
C LYS A 155 -52.58 37.70 -3.78
N GLU A 156 -53.44 36.94 -3.11
CA GLU A 156 -54.30 35.93 -3.74
C GLU A 156 -55.74 36.42 -3.99
N ASP A 157 -56.09 37.64 -3.58
CA ASP A 157 -57.47 38.13 -3.74
C ASP A 157 -57.63 38.91 -5.08
N PRO A 158 -58.49 38.45 -6.01
CA PRO A 158 -58.81 39.21 -7.23
C PRO A 158 -59.39 40.62 -6.94
N PHE A 159 -59.89 40.88 -5.71
CA PHE A 159 -60.27 42.22 -5.24
C PHE A 159 -59.10 43.24 -5.17
N THR A 160 -57.85 42.78 -5.19
CA THR A 160 -56.67 43.60 -4.90
C THR A 160 -56.31 44.58 -6.01
N THR A 161 -56.47 44.18 -7.28
CA THR A 161 -56.22 45.04 -8.44
C THR A 161 -57.28 46.15 -8.59
N GLU A 162 -58.51 45.87 -8.17
CA GLU A 162 -59.64 46.82 -8.19
C GLU A 162 -59.44 47.95 -7.16
N ILE A 163 -59.07 47.60 -5.93
CA ILE A 163 -58.84 48.56 -4.83
C ILE A 163 -57.61 49.46 -5.11
N VAL A 164 -56.54 48.92 -5.71
CA VAL A 164 -55.34 49.69 -6.06
C VAL A 164 -55.62 50.70 -7.18
N ALA A 165 -56.51 50.37 -8.12
CA ALA A 165 -56.94 51.29 -9.18
C ALA A 165 -57.83 52.42 -8.62
N GLU A 166 -58.74 52.09 -7.71
CA GLU A 166 -59.64 53.05 -7.04
C GLU A 166 -58.85 54.08 -6.19
N LEU A 167 -57.84 53.63 -5.44
CA LEU A 167 -57.02 54.49 -4.58
C LEU A 167 -56.07 55.41 -5.37
N LYS A 168 -55.58 54.97 -6.54
CA LYS A 168 -54.82 55.84 -7.46
C LYS A 168 -55.71 56.91 -8.11
N ALA A 169 -56.94 56.55 -8.50
CA ALA A 169 -57.91 57.49 -9.05
C ALA A 169 -58.36 58.55 -8.01
N ALA A 170 -58.32 58.21 -6.72
CA ALA A 170 -58.62 59.11 -5.60
C ALA A 170 -57.47 60.07 -5.22
N GLY A 171 -56.34 60.06 -5.95
CA GLY A 171 -55.23 61.02 -5.76
C GLY A 171 -54.13 60.57 -4.79
N HIS A 172 -54.08 59.28 -4.42
CA HIS A 172 -52.98 58.72 -3.65
C HIS A 172 -51.89 58.17 -4.58
N GLU A 173 -50.94 59.02 -4.99
CA GLU A 173 -49.89 58.67 -5.99
C GLU A 173 -48.77 57.77 -5.42
N GLU A 174 -48.49 57.82 -4.11
CA GLU A 174 -47.48 56.99 -3.44
C GLU A 174 -48.10 55.80 -2.71
N LEU A 175 -48.65 54.84 -3.45
CA LEU A 175 -49.10 53.56 -2.89
C LEU A 175 -47.94 52.55 -2.91
N LYS A 176 -47.44 52.20 -1.72
CA LYS A 176 -46.45 51.11 -1.56
C LYS A 176 -47.20 49.80 -1.30
N LEU A 177 -47.20 48.89 -2.29
CA LEU A 177 -47.80 47.56 -2.14
C LEU A 177 -46.93 46.73 -1.19
N ILE A 178 -47.44 46.39 -0.01
CA ILE A 178 -46.75 45.50 0.93
C ILE A 178 -47.41 44.12 0.79
N SER A 179 -46.86 43.27 -0.08
CA SER A 179 -47.24 41.85 -0.08
C SER A 179 -46.61 41.18 1.13
N HIS A 180 -47.35 40.31 1.85
CA HIS A 180 -46.77 39.33 2.78
C HIS A 180 -46.01 38.25 1.99
N ALA A 181 -44.99 38.63 1.22
CA ALA A 181 -44.05 37.64 0.71
C ALA A 181 -43.23 37.20 1.92
N MET A 182 -43.19 35.91 2.21
CA MET A 182 -42.30 35.37 3.24
C MET A 182 -40.81 35.58 2.90
N PHE A 183 -40.52 35.98 1.66
CA PHE A 183 -39.20 36.38 1.19
C PHE A 183 -39.27 37.84 0.67
N ASP A 184 -38.64 38.78 1.38
CA ASP A 184 -38.61 40.19 0.96
C ASP A 184 -37.58 40.41 -0.17
N ASN A 185 -36.56 39.55 -0.25
CA ASN A 185 -35.49 39.62 -1.23
C ASN A 185 -34.87 38.22 -1.49
N LEU A 186 -34.00 38.11 -2.51
CA LEU A 186 -33.32 36.85 -2.83
C LEU A 186 -32.45 36.31 -1.67
N PRO A 187 -31.68 37.14 -0.93
CA PRO A 187 -30.97 36.70 0.27
C PRO A 187 -31.84 36.01 1.32
N ASP A 188 -33.10 36.43 1.48
CA ASP A 188 -34.04 35.82 2.42
C ASP A 188 -34.45 34.40 2.02
N ALA A 189 -34.62 34.16 0.71
CA ALA A 189 -34.88 32.82 0.20
C ALA A 189 -33.64 31.92 0.25
N MET A 190 -32.44 32.49 0.07
CA MET A 190 -31.18 31.78 0.30
C MET A 190 -31.00 31.41 1.78
N TRP A 191 -31.33 32.33 2.70
CA TRP A 191 -31.32 32.07 4.14
C TRP A 191 -32.24 30.89 4.51
N TRP A 192 -33.48 30.88 4.01
CA TRP A 192 -34.39 29.76 4.20
C TRP A 192 -33.80 28.44 3.69
N SER A 193 -33.13 28.46 2.54
CA SER A 193 -32.51 27.27 1.95
C SER A 193 -31.39 26.72 2.82
N VAL A 194 -30.54 27.61 3.37
CA VAL A 194 -29.49 27.24 4.33
C VAL A 194 -30.11 26.60 5.58
N VAL A 195 -31.05 27.29 6.23
CA VAL A 195 -31.67 26.86 7.49
C VAL A 195 -32.45 25.55 7.33
N THR A 196 -33.06 25.34 6.18
CA THR A 196 -33.78 24.11 5.83
C THR A 196 -32.82 22.96 5.58
N MET A 197 -31.74 23.21 4.84
CA MET A 197 -30.75 22.19 4.49
C MET A 197 -29.94 21.72 5.71
N THR A 198 -29.63 22.62 6.65
CA THR A 198 -29.00 22.29 7.93
C THR A 198 -29.97 21.69 8.94
N THR A 199 -31.24 21.47 8.57
CA THR A 199 -32.32 20.93 9.43
C THR A 199 -32.59 21.74 10.70
N VAL A 200 -32.19 23.03 10.73
CA VAL A 200 -32.41 23.91 11.90
C VAL A 200 -33.86 24.37 11.95
N GLY A 201 -34.40 24.83 10.81
CA GLY A 201 -35.82 25.12 10.67
C GLY A 201 -36.37 26.16 11.65
N TYR A 202 -35.77 27.35 11.74
CA TYR A 202 -36.26 28.43 12.62
C TYR A 202 -37.73 28.82 12.39
N GLY A 203 -38.26 28.59 11.17
CA GLY A 203 -39.63 28.91 10.80
C GLY A 203 -39.90 30.41 10.65
N ASP A 204 -38.84 31.22 10.65
CA ASP A 204 -38.84 32.66 10.43
C ASP A 204 -39.18 33.02 8.97
N LYS A 205 -38.75 32.18 8.02
CA LYS A 205 -39.11 32.27 6.60
C LYS A 205 -39.47 30.90 6.07
N PHE A 206 -40.53 30.80 5.26
CA PHE A 206 -40.94 29.56 4.62
C PHE A 206 -41.78 29.81 3.36
N PRO A 207 -41.74 28.90 2.36
CA PRO A 207 -42.56 29.03 1.17
C PRO A 207 -44.05 28.85 1.48
N THR A 208 -44.88 29.78 1.03
CA THR A 208 -46.33 29.78 1.27
C THR A 208 -47.10 29.21 0.09
N THR A 209 -46.61 29.43 -1.14
CA THR A 209 -47.30 28.98 -2.36
C THR A 209 -47.25 27.45 -2.54
N PRO A 210 -48.30 26.81 -3.12
CA PRO A 210 -48.30 25.36 -3.34
C PRO A 210 -47.12 24.85 -4.18
N ALA A 211 -46.70 25.62 -5.18
CA ALA A 211 -45.56 25.28 -6.03
C ALA A 211 -44.23 25.37 -5.27
N ALA A 212 -44.02 26.43 -4.48
CA ALA A 212 -42.81 26.56 -3.67
C ALA A 212 -42.77 25.54 -2.53
N ARG A 213 -43.93 25.14 -1.98
CA ARG A 213 -44.03 24.03 -1.01
C ARG A 213 -43.67 22.68 -1.61
N ALA A 214 -44.09 22.39 -2.85
CA ALA A 214 -43.70 21.15 -3.53
C ALA A 214 -42.18 21.09 -3.77
N LEU A 215 -41.59 22.21 -4.18
CA LEU A 215 -40.13 22.34 -4.29
C LEU A 215 -39.45 22.16 -2.93
N ALA A 216 -39.97 22.77 -1.86
CA ALA A 216 -39.42 22.65 -0.52
C ALA A 216 -39.33 21.21 -0.05
N VAL A 217 -40.38 20.41 -0.28
CA VAL A 217 -40.38 18.97 0.03
C VAL A 217 -39.25 18.24 -0.71
N LEU A 218 -39.06 18.51 -2.00
CA LEU A 218 -37.98 17.91 -2.79
C LEU A 218 -36.60 18.30 -2.23
N VAL A 219 -36.41 19.58 -1.90
CA VAL A 219 -35.16 20.11 -1.34
C VAL A 219 -34.87 19.48 0.02
N MET A 220 -35.89 19.27 0.87
CA MET A 220 -35.73 18.61 2.16
C MET A 220 -35.21 17.16 2.01
N PHE A 221 -35.78 16.36 1.09
CA PHE A 221 -35.30 15.00 0.83
C PHE A 221 -33.87 14.99 0.29
N MET A 222 -33.57 15.85 -0.68
CA MET A 222 -32.23 15.97 -1.25
C MET A 222 -31.19 16.40 -0.19
N SER A 223 -31.58 17.31 0.71
CA SER A 223 -30.72 17.78 1.81
C SER A 223 -30.35 16.66 2.76
N LEU A 224 -31.29 15.76 3.09
CA LEU A 224 -31.02 14.60 3.93
C LEU A 224 -29.99 13.65 3.31
N VAL A 225 -30.09 13.38 2.01
CA VAL A 225 -29.14 12.51 1.30
C VAL A 225 -27.74 13.13 1.25
N LEU A 226 -27.65 14.42 0.95
CA LEU A 226 -26.37 15.15 0.91
C LEU A 226 -25.71 15.24 2.29
N LEU A 227 -26.49 15.52 3.35
CA LEU A 227 -25.99 15.59 4.71
C LEU A 227 -25.55 14.21 5.22
N ALA A 228 -26.32 13.15 4.96
CA ALA A 228 -25.94 11.79 5.30
C ALA A 228 -24.63 11.37 4.60
N SER A 229 -24.50 11.67 3.30
CA SER A 229 -23.28 11.39 2.54
C SER A 229 -22.08 12.15 3.11
N PHE A 230 -22.25 13.44 3.43
CA PHE A 230 -21.23 14.26 4.07
C PHE A 230 -20.77 13.65 5.40
N THR A 231 -21.70 13.27 6.28
CA THR A 231 -21.36 12.64 7.57
C THR A 231 -20.70 11.28 7.41
N ALA A 232 -21.11 10.47 6.43
CA ALA A 232 -20.53 9.15 6.18
C ALA A 232 -19.08 9.26 5.70
N THR A 233 -18.79 10.15 4.75
CA THR A 233 -17.43 10.40 4.27
C THR A 233 -16.54 10.99 5.36
N PHE A 234 -17.09 11.86 6.21
CA PHE A 234 -16.34 12.41 7.35
C PHE A 234 -16.02 11.32 8.40
N ALA A 235 -17.01 10.49 8.74
CA ALA A 235 -16.84 9.39 9.67
C ALA A 235 -15.82 8.36 9.15
N SER A 236 -15.87 7.99 7.87
CA SER A 236 -14.91 7.04 7.30
C SER A 236 -13.47 7.57 7.33
N ALA A 237 -13.27 8.85 7.04
CA ALA A 237 -11.95 9.48 7.12
C ALA A 237 -11.43 9.56 8.57
N PHE A 238 -12.31 9.81 9.54
CA PHE A 238 -11.95 9.85 10.95
C PHE A 238 -11.64 8.45 11.51
N VAL A 239 -12.45 7.46 11.18
CA VAL A 239 -12.24 6.06 11.58
C VAL A 239 -10.96 5.50 10.96
N ALA A 240 -10.67 5.79 9.69
CA ALA A 240 -9.42 5.37 9.06
C ALA A 240 -8.19 5.91 9.82
N ARG A 241 -8.22 7.18 10.24
CA ARG A 241 -7.16 7.78 11.06
C ARG A 241 -7.11 7.20 12.47
N GLN A 242 -8.26 6.90 13.06
CA GLN A 242 -8.31 6.34 14.40
C GLN A 242 -7.79 4.90 14.42
N ILE A 243 -8.04 4.09 13.39
CA ILE A 243 -7.49 2.74 13.27
C ILE A 243 -5.96 2.81 13.12
N GLN A 244 -5.44 3.75 12.32
CA GLN A 244 -3.99 3.99 12.21
C GLN A 244 -3.39 4.41 13.56
N ALA A 245 -3.98 5.40 14.23
CA ALA A 245 -3.49 5.89 15.52
C ALA A 245 -3.68 4.88 16.68
N SER A 246 -4.62 3.95 16.59
CA SER A 246 -4.80 2.89 17.60
C SER A 246 -3.72 1.80 17.49
N GLN A 247 -3.12 1.62 16.30
CA GLN A 247 -1.95 0.77 16.11
C GLN A 247 -0.65 1.44 16.61
N GLU A 248 -0.66 2.77 16.84
CA GLU A 248 0.48 3.53 17.38
C GLU A 248 0.56 3.50 18.92
N GLN A 249 -0.44 2.95 19.62
CA GLN A 249 -0.52 3.03 21.08
C GLN A 249 0.20 1.85 21.78
N GLU A 250 1.40 2.15 22.27
CA GLU A 250 2.03 1.67 23.52
C GLU A 250 2.29 0.15 23.67
N ASP A 251 3.32 -0.32 22.99
CA ASP A 251 4.33 -1.15 23.65
C ASP A 251 5.70 -0.64 23.16
N ASP A 252 6.67 -0.47 24.06
CA ASP A 252 8.05 -0.22 23.63
C ASP A 252 8.44 -1.34 22.63
N PRO A 253 9.16 -0.99 21.54
CA PRO A 253 9.74 -1.99 20.66
C PRO A 253 10.54 -2.99 21.48
N TRP A 254 10.47 -4.26 21.08
CA TRP A 254 11.36 -5.24 21.68
C TRP A 254 12.82 -4.82 21.38
N GLU A 255 13.75 -5.19 22.24
CA GLU A 255 15.18 -4.99 21.96
C GLU A 255 15.77 -6.29 21.42
N GLY A 256 16.48 -6.20 20.30
CA GLY A 256 17.11 -7.32 19.64
C GLY A 256 16.13 -8.29 18.97
N HIS A 257 14.92 -7.84 18.61
CA HIS A 257 13.95 -8.63 17.86
C HIS A 257 14.33 -8.78 16.39
N THR A 258 13.59 -9.63 15.69
CA THR A 258 13.68 -9.77 14.24
C THR A 258 12.49 -9.08 13.56
N ILE A 259 12.74 -8.36 12.48
CA ILE A 259 11.69 -7.86 11.59
C ILE A 259 11.61 -8.77 10.36
N PHE A 260 10.44 -9.30 10.08
CA PHE A 260 10.15 -10.15 8.95
C PHE A 260 9.31 -9.37 7.93
N CYS A 261 9.93 -9.07 6.79
CA CYS A 261 9.46 -8.18 5.76
C CYS A 261 8.97 -8.97 4.54
N GLY A 262 7.80 -8.61 4.04
CA GLY A 262 7.19 -9.25 2.88
C GLY A 262 6.46 -10.56 3.19
N TRP A 263 5.71 -11.06 2.21
CA TRP A 263 4.95 -12.29 2.33
C TRP A 263 4.64 -12.93 0.97
N THR A 264 4.81 -14.25 0.86
CA THR A 264 4.27 -15.06 -0.23
C THR A 264 3.34 -16.14 0.33
N GLU A 265 2.36 -16.59 -0.47
CA GLU A 265 1.38 -17.60 -0.02
C GLU A 265 2.05 -18.90 0.45
N GLU A 266 3.14 -19.30 -0.21
CA GLU A 266 3.86 -20.52 0.11
C GLU A 266 5.09 -20.31 1.01
N GLY A 267 5.83 -19.22 0.82
CA GLY A 267 7.10 -18.98 1.51
C GLY A 267 6.91 -18.51 2.94
N GLY A 268 5.96 -17.58 3.17
CA GLY A 268 5.70 -17.03 4.50
C GLY A 268 5.41 -18.10 5.56
N PRO A 269 4.42 -18.99 5.36
CA PRO A 269 4.12 -20.06 6.30
C PRO A 269 5.27 -21.04 6.52
N ARG A 270 6.04 -21.37 5.47
CA ARG A 270 7.19 -22.29 5.57
C ARG A 270 8.32 -21.70 6.41
N VAL A 271 8.63 -20.41 6.24
CA VAL A 271 9.65 -19.75 7.05
C VAL A 271 9.21 -19.64 8.50
N LEU A 272 7.94 -19.29 8.75
CA LEU A 272 7.36 -19.28 10.10
C LEU A 272 7.49 -20.62 10.81
N GLN A 273 7.10 -21.70 10.12
CA GLN A 273 7.17 -23.04 10.66
C GLN A 273 8.63 -23.45 10.93
N ALA A 274 9.55 -23.14 10.02
CA ALA A 274 10.97 -23.40 10.21
C ALA A 274 11.55 -22.62 11.41
N LEU A 275 11.17 -21.36 11.59
CA LEU A 275 11.59 -20.55 12.74
C LEU A 275 11.03 -21.09 14.06
N ASP A 276 9.74 -21.46 14.11
CA ASP A 276 9.10 -21.96 15.33
C ASP A 276 9.71 -23.29 15.78
N GLN A 277 10.02 -24.16 14.82
CA GLN A 277 10.66 -25.44 15.08
C GLN A 277 12.16 -25.29 15.40
N GLY A 278 12.85 -24.39 14.71
CA GLY A 278 14.27 -24.10 14.88
C GLY A 278 14.63 -23.32 16.14
N ALA A 279 13.65 -22.68 16.79
CA ALA A 279 13.86 -21.88 18.00
C ALA A 279 14.44 -22.68 19.19
N ALA A 280 14.42 -24.03 19.15
CA ALA A 280 15.08 -24.93 20.12
C ALA A 280 14.79 -24.60 21.60
N GLY A 281 13.56 -24.14 21.89
CA GLY A 281 13.12 -23.76 23.24
C GLY A 281 13.39 -22.31 23.63
N ARG A 282 13.97 -21.48 22.74
CA ARG A 282 14.03 -20.03 22.88
C ARG A 282 12.71 -19.43 22.43
N ARG A 283 12.26 -18.35 23.10
CA ARG A 283 11.19 -17.52 22.59
C ARG A 283 11.79 -16.50 21.62
N LEU A 284 11.39 -16.58 20.35
CA LEU A 284 11.76 -15.60 19.34
C LEU A 284 10.73 -14.48 19.34
N GLN A 285 11.21 -13.26 19.16
CA GLN A 285 10.39 -12.05 19.08
C GLN A 285 10.44 -11.56 17.63
N VAL A 286 9.29 -11.59 16.95
CA VAL A 286 9.23 -11.29 15.51
C VAL A 286 8.12 -10.29 15.21
N TYR A 287 8.51 -9.20 14.55
CA TYR A 287 7.58 -8.26 13.92
C TYR A 287 7.36 -8.65 12.47
N PHE A 288 6.12 -8.73 12.02
CA PHE A 288 5.77 -8.96 10.63
C PHE A 288 5.35 -7.65 9.99
N LEU A 289 6.01 -7.27 8.90
CA LEU A 289 5.73 -6.05 8.14
C LEU A 289 5.40 -6.42 6.69
N ASN A 290 4.12 -6.33 6.33
CA ASN A 290 3.63 -6.58 4.96
C ASN A 290 2.23 -5.97 4.73
N HIS A 291 1.64 -6.19 3.55
CA HIS A 291 0.35 -5.61 3.15
C HIS A 291 -0.88 -6.51 3.42
N LEU A 292 -0.70 -7.68 4.04
CA LEU A 292 -1.80 -8.59 4.32
C LEU A 292 -2.88 -7.94 5.20
N ALA A 293 -4.09 -8.48 5.08
CA ALA A 293 -5.14 -8.19 6.03
C ALA A 293 -4.81 -8.82 7.40
N GLU A 294 -5.13 -8.10 8.47
CA GLU A 294 -4.79 -8.49 9.85
C GLU A 294 -5.41 -9.85 10.22
N ASP A 295 -6.64 -10.13 9.77
CA ASP A 295 -7.32 -11.41 9.94
C ASP A 295 -6.63 -12.57 9.19
N ALA A 296 -6.11 -12.30 7.99
CA ALA A 296 -5.33 -13.27 7.22
C ALA A 296 -3.99 -13.57 7.91
N MET A 297 -3.31 -12.53 8.41
CA MET A 297 -2.06 -12.70 9.14
C MET A 297 -2.27 -13.46 10.45
N GLU A 298 -3.28 -13.08 11.24
CA GLU A 298 -3.64 -13.77 12.47
C GLU A 298 -3.84 -15.27 12.23
N LEU A 299 -4.53 -15.65 11.15
CA LEU A 299 -4.76 -17.06 10.81
C LEU A 299 -3.45 -17.83 10.61
N ASN A 300 -2.49 -17.24 9.90
CA ASN A 300 -1.18 -17.84 9.63
C ASN A 300 -0.30 -17.91 10.89
N LEU A 301 -0.47 -16.98 11.82
CA LEU A 301 0.25 -16.95 13.08
C LEU A 301 -0.32 -17.92 14.13
N ARG A 302 -1.48 -18.55 13.89
CA ARG A 302 -2.08 -19.50 14.83
C ARG A 302 -1.24 -20.77 14.94
N GLY A 303 -1.01 -21.20 16.18
CA GLY A 303 -0.35 -22.47 16.48
C GLY A 303 1.17 -22.37 16.64
N LEU A 304 1.75 -21.19 16.46
CA LEU A 304 3.14 -20.92 16.82
C LEU A 304 3.28 -20.94 18.34
N SER A 305 4.25 -21.70 18.83
CA SER A 305 4.43 -21.97 20.26
C SER A 305 5.64 -21.24 20.84
N ASN A 306 6.64 -21.00 20.00
CA ASN A 306 7.96 -20.49 20.36
C ASN A 306 8.22 -19.09 19.80
N ILE A 307 7.25 -18.49 19.09
CA ILE A 307 7.38 -17.15 18.52
C ILE A 307 6.32 -16.23 19.14
N ASP A 308 6.78 -15.17 19.77
CA ASP A 308 5.94 -14.04 20.14
C ASP A 308 5.91 -13.08 18.95
N THR A 309 4.70 -12.77 18.48
CA THR A 309 4.50 -12.09 17.19
C THR A 309 3.80 -10.75 17.37
N ARG A 310 4.23 -9.75 16.58
CA ARG A 310 3.53 -8.48 16.39
C ARG A 310 3.38 -8.25 14.89
N PHE A 311 2.20 -7.83 14.44
CA PHE A 311 1.93 -7.57 13.03
C PHE A 311 1.73 -6.08 12.79
N ILE A 312 2.39 -5.58 11.75
CA ILE A 312 2.28 -4.21 11.27
C ILE A 312 1.91 -4.29 9.79
N ARG A 313 0.74 -3.75 9.48
CA ARG A 313 0.35 -3.55 8.09
C ARG A 313 1.03 -2.29 7.55
N GLY A 314 1.89 -2.44 6.55
CA GLY A 314 2.70 -1.34 6.03
C GLY A 314 3.61 -1.74 4.87
N ASP A 315 4.35 -0.76 4.35
CA ASP A 315 5.32 -0.93 3.26
C ASP A 315 6.75 -0.84 3.79
N ILE A 316 7.59 -1.80 3.41
CA ILE A 316 8.99 -1.90 3.81
C ILE A 316 9.87 -0.76 3.28
N THR A 317 9.40 -0.01 2.28
CA THR A 317 10.08 1.16 1.72
C THR A 317 9.79 2.45 2.50
N ARG A 318 8.80 2.45 3.40
CA ARG A 318 8.42 3.63 4.18
C ARG A 318 9.10 3.64 5.54
N GLU A 319 9.86 4.70 5.79
CA GLU A 319 10.54 4.92 7.08
C GLU A 319 9.58 4.89 8.28
N GLU A 320 8.37 5.45 8.14
CA GLU A 320 7.34 5.43 9.20
C GLU A 320 6.94 4.00 9.60
N ASP A 321 6.80 3.09 8.63
CA ASP A 321 6.42 1.70 8.89
C ASP A 321 7.59 0.89 9.49
N LEU A 322 8.83 1.22 9.11
CA LEU A 322 10.04 0.65 9.71
C LEU A 322 10.25 1.11 11.16
N ASP A 323 10.00 2.38 11.45
CA ASP A 323 10.09 2.92 12.81
C ASP A 323 9.01 2.31 13.72
N ARG A 324 7.78 2.14 13.21
CA ARG A 324 6.72 1.38 13.90
C ARG A 324 7.14 -0.06 14.22
N ALA A 325 7.94 -0.68 13.35
CA ALA A 325 8.51 -2.02 13.56
C ALA A 325 9.73 -2.03 14.49
N GLY A 326 10.15 -0.87 15.01
CA GLY A 326 11.27 -0.76 15.93
C GLY A 326 12.62 -0.98 15.26
N LEU A 327 12.81 -0.50 14.03
CA LEU A 327 14.04 -0.70 13.24
C LEU A 327 15.32 -0.45 14.05
N HIS A 328 15.38 0.63 14.82
CA HIS A 328 16.57 1.00 15.60
C HIS A 328 16.91 0.03 16.75
N ALA A 329 15.93 -0.74 17.22
CA ALA A 329 16.10 -1.73 18.28
C ALA A 329 16.21 -3.16 17.74
N ALA A 330 15.97 -3.38 16.44
CA ALA A 330 16.03 -4.70 15.83
C ALA A 330 17.47 -5.22 15.75
N ALA A 331 17.66 -6.52 15.96
CA ALA A 331 18.93 -7.19 15.72
C ALA A 331 19.04 -7.70 14.27
N ASN A 332 17.94 -8.20 13.73
CA ASN A 332 17.91 -8.85 12.43
C ASN A 332 16.69 -8.40 11.61
N ILE A 333 16.84 -8.35 10.29
CA ILE A 333 15.77 -8.17 9.33
C ILE A 333 15.85 -9.29 8.31
N VAL A 334 14.73 -9.94 8.04
CA VAL A 334 14.59 -10.92 6.97
C VAL A 334 13.62 -10.37 5.94
N ILE A 335 14.05 -10.20 4.71
CA ILE A 335 13.21 -9.73 3.60
C ILE A 335 12.96 -10.89 2.65
N ILE A 336 11.69 -11.24 2.47
CA ILE A 336 11.25 -12.18 1.43
C ILE A 336 10.50 -11.42 0.33
N PRO A 337 10.37 -12.01 -0.88
CA PRO A 337 9.49 -11.49 -1.90
C PRO A 337 8.10 -11.19 -1.33
N ASP A 338 7.54 -10.03 -1.68
CA ASP A 338 6.23 -9.61 -1.22
C ASP A 338 5.20 -9.69 -2.35
N GLU A 339 4.24 -10.59 -2.20
CA GLU A 339 3.06 -10.75 -3.04
C GLU A 339 1.79 -10.25 -2.34
N SER A 340 1.91 -9.76 -1.10
CA SER A 340 0.74 -9.42 -0.27
C SER A 340 -0.06 -8.21 -0.75
N ASP A 341 0.55 -7.36 -1.60
CA ASP A 341 -0.12 -6.24 -2.26
C ASP A 341 -0.65 -6.60 -3.67
N GLY A 342 -0.45 -7.85 -4.11
CA GLY A 342 -0.87 -8.35 -5.42
C GLY A 342 0.04 -7.93 -6.58
N THR A 343 1.20 -7.33 -6.30
CA THR A 343 2.22 -7.05 -7.33
C THR A 343 3.10 -8.27 -7.56
N GLU A 344 3.67 -8.38 -8.76
CA GLU A 344 4.70 -9.38 -9.00
C GLU A 344 5.95 -9.03 -8.18
N PRO A 345 6.53 -10.01 -7.48
CA PRO A 345 7.71 -9.74 -6.66
C PRO A 345 8.91 -9.35 -7.54
N ASP A 346 9.50 -8.20 -7.24
CA ASP A 346 10.70 -7.69 -7.89
C ASP A 346 11.72 -7.19 -6.85
N ASP A 347 13.01 -7.46 -7.09
CA ASP A 347 14.04 -7.12 -6.10
C ASP A 347 14.34 -5.61 -6.04
N THR A 348 13.76 -4.77 -6.92
CA THR A 348 13.91 -3.31 -6.83
C THR A 348 13.48 -2.81 -5.44
N ARG A 349 12.31 -3.24 -4.96
CA ARG A 349 11.79 -2.83 -3.66
C ARG A 349 12.65 -3.38 -2.52
N THR A 350 13.12 -4.61 -2.63
CA THR A 350 14.04 -5.23 -1.68
C THR A 350 15.34 -4.41 -1.58
N ILE A 351 15.89 -3.97 -2.71
CA ILE A 351 17.09 -3.14 -2.77
C ILE A 351 16.86 -1.77 -2.14
N GLU A 352 15.77 -1.09 -2.49
CA GLU A 352 15.40 0.22 -1.94
C GLU A 352 15.18 0.16 -0.42
N ALA A 353 14.42 -0.83 0.05
CA ALA A 353 14.17 -1.06 1.46
C ALA A 353 15.47 -1.38 2.21
N THR A 354 16.34 -2.23 1.64
CA THR A 354 17.64 -2.57 2.24
C THR A 354 18.51 -1.32 2.41
N MET A 355 18.57 -0.44 1.38
CA MET A 355 19.28 0.82 1.48
C MET A 355 18.72 1.71 2.59
N ALA A 356 17.39 1.88 2.65
CA ALA A 356 16.75 2.68 3.69
C ALA A 356 17.06 2.13 5.10
N MET A 357 16.92 0.81 5.29
CA MET A 357 17.21 0.14 6.56
C MET A 357 18.66 0.33 7.00
N LYS A 358 19.62 0.18 6.08
CA LYS A 358 21.06 0.34 6.36
C LYS A 358 21.46 1.79 6.61
N VAL A 359 20.78 2.75 5.99
CA VAL A 359 20.98 4.18 6.28
C VAL A 359 20.45 4.55 7.67
N LEU A 360 19.27 4.05 8.04
CA LEU A 360 18.60 4.37 9.30
C LEU A 360 19.18 3.62 10.50
N ALA A 361 19.56 2.35 10.32
CA ALA A 361 20.13 1.49 11.34
C ALA A 361 21.30 0.69 10.76
N PRO A 362 22.52 1.28 10.68
CA PRO A 362 23.67 0.64 10.04
C PRO A 362 24.08 -0.72 10.63
N GLU A 363 23.85 -0.89 11.94
CA GLU A 363 24.25 -2.09 12.70
C GLU A 363 23.27 -3.27 12.55
N VAL A 364 22.08 -3.06 11.98
CA VAL A 364 21.09 -4.14 11.85
C VAL A 364 21.55 -5.15 10.80
N LYS A 365 21.46 -6.45 11.11
CA LYS A 365 21.76 -7.51 10.14
C LYS A 365 20.58 -7.70 9.20
N VAL A 366 20.75 -7.51 7.89
CA VAL A 366 19.71 -7.65 6.86
C VAL A 366 20.02 -8.87 5.99
N PHE A 367 19.07 -9.81 5.99
CA PHE A 367 19.08 -11.01 5.16
C PHE A 367 17.98 -10.88 4.10
N ALA A 368 18.35 -10.86 2.83
CA ALA A 368 17.38 -10.68 1.75
C ALA A 368 17.26 -11.93 0.89
N HIS A 369 16.04 -12.21 0.44
CA HIS A 369 15.79 -13.20 -0.61
C HIS A 369 15.68 -12.46 -1.94
N ALA A 370 16.60 -12.76 -2.86
CA ALA A 370 16.60 -12.26 -4.23
C ALA A 370 15.92 -13.25 -5.18
N VAL A 371 15.05 -12.74 -6.03
CA VAL A 371 14.42 -13.47 -7.14
C VAL A 371 15.38 -13.56 -8.32
N SER A 372 16.13 -12.50 -8.62
CA SER A 372 17.00 -12.40 -9.79
C SER A 372 18.48 -12.40 -9.43
N ALA A 373 19.23 -13.32 -10.05
CA ALA A 373 20.70 -13.38 -9.91
C ALA A 373 21.39 -12.09 -10.37
N LEU A 374 20.80 -11.37 -11.34
CA LEU A 374 21.33 -10.10 -11.85
C LEU A 374 21.31 -8.98 -10.80
N ARG A 375 20.40 -9.07 -9.83
CA ARG A 375 20.16 -8.03 -8.82
C ARG A 375 20.90 -8.28 -7.50
N VAL A 376 21.46 -9.47 -7.30
CA VAL A 376 22.28 -9.82 -6.11
C VAL A 376 23.43 -8.83 -5.91
N ALA A 377 24.10 -8.43 -6.99
CA ALA A 377 25.17 -7.42 -6.92
C ALA A 377 24.68 -6.06 -6.41
N ASN A 378 23.44 -5.68 -6.69
CA ASN A 378 22.85 -4.43 -6.21
C ASN A 378 22.46 -4.53 -4.73
N LEU A 379 21.98 -5.68 -4.28
CA LEU A 379 21.74 -5.93 -2.85
C LEU A 379 23.04 -5.85 -2.03
N HIS A 380 24.14 -6.41 -2.54
CA HIS A 380 25.45 -6.24 -1.90
C HIS A 380 25.92 -4.78 -1.86
N ARG A 381 25.67 -4.00 -2.92
CA ARG A 381 25.94 -2.54 -2.91
C ARG A 381 25.06 -1.80 -1.92
N ALA A 382 23.85 -2.28 -1.68
CA ALA A 382 22.95 -1.79 -0.65
C ALA A 382 23.33 -2.27 0.77
N MET A 383 24.49 -2.91 0.94
CA MET A 383 25.03 -3.33 2.24
C MET A 383 24.27 -4.47 2.92
N VAL A 384 23.53 -5.28 2.15
CA VAL A 384 22.94 -6.52 2.68
C VAL A 384 24.01 -7.43 3.27
N ASP A 385 23.73 -8.08 4.40
CA ASP A 385 24.69 -8.98 5.06
C ASP A 385 24.75 -10.33 4.36
N ASP A 386 23.59 -10.87 3.94
CA ASP A 386 23.53 -12.09 3.15
C ASP A 386 22.32 -12.13 2.22
N VAL A 387 22.44 -12.89 1.14
CA VAL A 387 21.41 -13.03 0.10
C VAL A 387 21.13 -14.49 -0.21
N VAL A 388 19.86 -14.89 -0.09
CA VAL A 388 19.38 -16.18 -0.60
C VAL A 388 18.80 -15.95 -1.99
N LEU A 389 19.31 -16.65 -3.01
CA LEU A 389 18.81 -16.54 -4.38
C LEU A 389 17.81 -17.67 -4.70
N THR A 390 16.66 -17.31 -5.29
CA THR A 390 15.67 -18.26 -5.82
C THR A 390 16.31 -19.27 -6.78
N ASP A 391 15.98 -20.55 -6.60
CA ASP A 391 16.43 -21.67 -7.45
C ASP A 391 17.95 -21.83 -7.61
N SER A 392 18.75 -21.19 -6.76
CA SER A 392 20.22 -21.15 -6.85
C SER A 392 20.91 -22.51 -6.91
N HIS A 393 20.26 -23.57 -6.41
CA HIS A 393 20.81 -24.92 -6.36
C HIS A 393 19.90 -26.00 -6.97
N THR A 394 18.75 -25.63 -7.54
CA THR A 394 17.77 -26.58 -8.05
C THR A 394 18.35 -27.41 -9.20
N ALA A 395 19.09 -26.78 -10.11
CA ALA A 395 19.71 -27.46 -11.25
C ALA A 395 20.80 -28.46 -10.81
N GLU A 396 21.64 -28.06 -9.85
CA GLU A 396 22.67 -28.91 -9.27
C GLU A 396 22.07 -30.11 -8.52
N MET A 397 20.97 -29.90 -7.79
CA MET A 397 20.22 -30.97 -7.12
C MET A 397 19.56 -31.92 -8.12
N LEU A 398 19.06 -31.42 -9.25
CA LEU A 398 18.54 -32.26 -10.34
C LEU A 398 19.65 -33.11 -10.99
N ALA A 399 20.80 -32.49 -11.27
CA ALA A 399 21.96 -33.21 -11.78
C ALA A 399 22.49 -34.25 -10.77
N ALA A 400 22.43 -33.92 -9.47
CA ALA A 400 22.83 -34.81 -8.39
C ALA A 400 22.04 -36.11 -8.35
N PHE A 401 20.75 -36.12 -8.69
CA PHE A 401 19.98 -37.37 -8.74
C PHE A 401 20.55 -38.38 -9.73
N VAL A 402 21.18 -37.90 -10.81
CA VAL A 402 21.79 -38.75 -11.84
C VAL A 402 23.23 -39.12 -11.46
N VAL A 403 24.02 -38.12 -11.05
CA VAL A 403 25.48 -38.29 -10.87
C VAL A 403 25.86 -38.80 -9.47
N ARG A 404 25.06 -38.47 -8.45
CA ARG A 404 25.33 -38.76 -7.03
C ARG A 404 24.03 -39.14 -6.29
N PRO A 405 23.48 -40.35 -6.53
CA PRO A 405 22.28 -40.81 -5.84
C PRO A 405 22.41 -40.69 -4.32
N GLY A 406 21.36 -40.16 -3.66
CA GLY A 406 21.32 -39.97 -2.21
C GLY A 406 21.77 -38.58 -1.71
N MET A 407 22.45 -37.77 -2.55
CA MET A 407 22.91 -36.44 -2.11
C MET A 407 21.74 -35.49 -1.83
N THR A 408 20.76 -35.45 -2.72
CA THR A 408 19.57 -34.60 -2.55
C THR A 408 18.75 -35.02 -1.33
N GLN A 409 18.57 -36.34 -1.13
CA GLN A 409 17.87 -36.86 0.05
C GLN A 409 18.58 -36.47 1.35
N ALA A 410 19.91 -36.58 1.39
CA ALA A 410 20.69 -36.19 2.56
C ALA A 410 20.58 -34.68 2.86
N ILE A 411 20.57 -33.83 1.82
CA ILE A 411 20.37 -32.38 2.01
C ILE A 411 18.97 -32.09 2.54
N HIS A 412 17.93 -32.71 1.96
CA HIS A 412 16.56 -32.55 2.46
C HIS A 412 16.43 -33.00 3.91
N GLU A 413 16.96 -34.17 4.26
CA GLU A 413 16.89 -34.70 5.64
C GLU A 413 17.59 -33.78 6.65
N LEU A 414 18.68 -33.11 6.26
CA LEU A 414 19.41 -32.20 7.14
C LEU A 414 18.79 -30.80 7.26
N LEU A 415 17.99 -30.37 6.27
CA LEU A 415 17.30 -29.08 6.27
C LEU A 415 15.87 -29.19 6.81
N ASP A 416 15.26 -30.38 6.79
CA ASP A 416 13.91 -30.61 7.24
C ASP A 416 13.81 -30.50 8.79
N PRO A 417 13.00 -29.57 9.30
CA PRO A 417 12.85 -29.37 10.73
C PRO A 417 12.03 -30.48 11.43
N GLU A 418 11.45 -31.43 10.69
CA GLU A 418 10.78 -32.61 11.24
C GLU A 418 11.71 -33.82 11.42
N GLU A 419 12.87 -33.83 10.75
CA GLU A 419 13.79 -34.96 10.76
C GLU A 419 14.69 -35.00 12.01
N SER A 420 15.26 -36.18 12.25
CA SER A 420 16.00 -36.48 13.48
C SER A 420 17.42 -35.91 13.51
N ALA A 421 18.05 -35.72 12.35
CA ALA A 421 19.39 -35.14 12.23
C ALA A 421 19.29 -33.67 11.81
N GLU A 422 20.12 -32.81 12.40
CA GLU A 422 20.13 -31.38 12.08
C GLU A 422 21.55 -30.85 11.89
N PHE A 423 21.69 -29.80 11.07
CA PHE A 423 22.81 -28.89 11.19
C PHE A 423 22.64 -28.03 12.44
N ALA A 424 23.70 -27.94 13.24
CA ALA A 424 23.74 -27.07 14.39
C ALA A 424 25.09 -26.38 14.50
N THR A 425 25.07 -25.13 14.95
CA THR A 425 26.26 -24.40 15.35
C THR A 425 26.40 -24.50 16.87
N ILE A 426 27.59 -24.88 17.34
CA ILE A 426 27.87 -25.03 18.77
C ILE A 426 29.13 -24.25 19.15
N ASP A 427 29.10 -23.66 20.34
CA ASP A 427 30.28 -22.98 20.89
C ASP A 427 31.40 -23.96 21.18
N ILE A 428 32.62 -23.59 20.79
CA ILE A 428 33.80 -24.42 21.00
C ILE A 428 34.31 -24.21 22.43
N PRO A 429 34.42 -25.27 23.26
CA PRO A 429 34.99 -25.12 24.59
C PRO A 429 36.42 -24.58 24.52
N GLY A 430 36.74 -23.53 25.27
CA GLY A 430 38.03 -22.82 25.19
C GLY A 430 39.29 -23.69 25.35
N ARG A 431 39.17 -24.91 25.89
CA ARG A 431 40.27 -25.90 25.93
C ARG A 431 40.73 -26.39 24.54
N PHE A 432 39.94 -26.15 23.50
CA PHE A 432 40.24 -26.52 22.12
C PHE A 432 40.68 -25.32 21.27
N ALA A 433 40.66 -24.10 21.81
CA ALA A 433 41.20 -22.93 21.11
C ALA A 433 42.68 -23.14 20.77
N GLU A 434 43.06 -22.76 19.55
CA GLU A 434 44.41 -22.95 18.97
C GLU A 434 44.88 -24.41 18.88
N ARG A 435 44.02 -25.39 19.18
CA ARG A 435 44.35 -26.81 19.06
C ARG A 435 43.95 -27.34 17.68
N PRO A 436 44.50 -28.50 17.25
CA PRO A 436 44.15 -29.11 15.98
C PRO A 436 42.67 -29.49 15.91
N ALA A 437 42.03 -29.24 14.76
CA ALA A 437 40.64 -29.55 14.49
C ALA A 437 40.28 -31.03 14.75
N LEU A 438 41.24 -31.95 14.53
CA LEU A 438 41.05 -33.38 14.79
C LEU A 438 40.67 -33.66 16.25
N GLU A 439 41.26 -32.95 17.20
CA GLU A 439 40.99 -33.17 18.63
C GLU A 439 39.55 -32.80 19.01
N LEU A 440 39.04 -31.71 18.42
CA LEU A 440 37.66 -31.31 18.61
C LEU A 440 36.71 -32.31 17.92
N SER A 441 37.01 -32.75 16.71
CA SER A 441 36.22 -33.75 15.99
C SER A 441 36.10 -35.05 16.79
N ASP A 442 37.20 -35.54 17.35
CA ASP A 442 37.24 -36.73 18.20
C ASP A 442 36.39 -36.57 19.46
N PHE A 443 36.47 -35.40 20.11
CA PHE A 443 35.65 -35.07 21.27
C PHE A 443 34.15 -35.02 20.93
N LEU A 444 33.78 -34.32 19.87
CA LEU A 444 32.38 -34.18 19.45
C LEU A 444 31.77 -35.54 19.09
N ARG A 445 32.52 -36.38 18.39
CA ARG A 445 32.04 -37.71 18.02
C ARG A 445 31.85 -38.61 19.23
N ARG A 446 32.81 -38.64 20.16
CA ARG A 446 32.79 -39.56 21.32
C ARG A 446 31.88 -39.10 22.44
N GLU A 447 31.87 -37.80 22.75
CA GLU A 447 31.18 -37.26 23.93
C GLU A 447 29.83 -36.62 23.63
N ARG A 448 29.59 -36.20 22.37
CA ARG A 448 28.37 -35.49 21.98
C ARG A 448 27.56 -36.19 20.89
N ASN A 449 28.04 -37.34 20.38
CA ASN A 449 27.46 -38.01 19.21
C ASN A 449 27.23 -37.06 18.03
N ALA A 450 28.15 -36.09 17.85
CA ALA A 450 28.07 -35.06 16.82
C ALA A 450 29.22 -35.23 15.83
N THR A 451 28.94 -35.01 14.55
CA THR A 451 29.93 -35.05 13.47
C THR A 451 30.33 -33.63 13.12
N LEU A 452 31.62 -33.29 13.25
CA LEU A 452 32.13 -31.99 12.81
C LEU A 452 32.08 -31.90 11.28
N VAL A 453 31.41 -30.88 10.78
CA VAL A 453 31.35 -30.54 9.35
C VAL A 453 32.34 -29.44 9.03
N GLY A 454 32.46 -28.44 9.90
CA GLY A 454 33.28 -27.27 9.65
C GLY A 454 33.35 -26.27 10.78
N PHE A 455 33.92 -25.12 10.48
CA PHE A 455 33.99 -23.98 11.39
C PHE A 455 33.22 -22.80 10.81
N VAL A 456 32.53 -22.07 11.68
CA VAL A 456 31.85 -20.81 11.39
C VAL A 456 32.59 -19.71 12.13
N VAL A 457 32.99 -18.66 11.43
CA VAL A 457 33.61 -17.47 12.01
C VAL A 457 32.81 -16.27 11.55
N GLU A 458 32.34 -15.45 12.48
CA GLU A 458 31.81 -14.12 12.15
C GLU A 458 33.00 -13.17 12.00
N GLU A 459 33.28 -12.72 10.79
CA GLU A 459 34.30 -11.70 10.57
C GLU A 459 33.66 -10.33 10.80
N GLU A 460 34.22 -9.53 11.72
CA GLU A 460 33.83 -8.14 11.87
C GLU A 460 34.05 -7.38 10.56
N ALA A 461 33.16 -6.42 10.28
CA ALA A 461 33.24 -5.58 9.09
C ALA A 461 34.65 -4.99 8.96
N PHE A 462 35.32 -5.27 7.84
CA PHE A 462 36.72 -4.90 7.65
C PHE A 462 36.82 -3.38 7.41
N GLY A 463 36.99 -2.62 8.50
CA GLY A 463 37.18 -1.18 8.44
C GLY A 463 38.54 -0.80 7.84
N LEU A 464 38.61 0.33 7.14
CA LEU A 464 39.87 0.86 6.61
C LEU A 464 40.95 1.01 7.69
N GLU A 465 40.56 1.22 8.95
CA GLU A 465 41.47 1.36 10.08
C GLU A 465 42.23 0.07 10.42
N SER A 466 41.57 -1.09 10.35
CA SER A 466 42.22 -2.39 10.57
C SER A 466 43.05 -2.82 9.36
N ALA A 467 42.61 -2.48 8.14
CA ALA A 467 43.38 -2.66 6.90
C ALA A 467 44.71 -1.89 6.90
N MET A 468 44.76 -0.79 7.67
CA MET A 468 45.89 0.13 7.75
C MET A 468 46.67 0.02 9.05
N GLU A 469 46.38 -0.97 9.89
CA GLU A 469 47.17 -1.28 11.08
C GLU A 469 48.62 -1.62 10.68
N GLY A 470 49.55 -0.72 11.04
CA GLY A 470 50.97 -0.81 10.70
C GLY A 470 51.45 0.14 9.60
N GLY A 471 50.55 0.92 8.98
CA GLY A 471 50.90 1.99 8.05
C GLY A 471 51.40 3.27 8.74
N ASP A 472 52.11 4.13 8.01
CA ASP A 472 52.48 5.47 8.49
C ASP A 472 51.21 6.31 8.69
N ALA A 473 51.02 6.85 9.90
CA ALA A 473 49.84 7.62 10.29
C ALA A 473 49.52 8.76 9.31
N TYR A 474 50.53 9.40 8.72
CA TYR A 474 50.32 10.48 7.75
C TYR A 474 49.76 9.96 6.42
N MET A 475 50.20 8.78 5.97
CA MET A 475 49.67 8.13 4.76
C MET A 475 48.23 7.66 4.97
N VAL A 476 47.92 7.15 6.16
CA VAL A 476 46.57 6.74 6.54
C VAL A 476 45.61 7.93 6.51
N GLU A 477 46.01 9.04 7.11
CA GLU A 477 45.22 10.27 7.18
C GLU A 477 45.08 10.94 5.80
N PHE A 478 46.14 10.95 4.98
CA PHE A 478 46.09 11.43 3.60
C PHE A 478 45.15 10.58 2.71
N ILE A 479 45.19 9.25 2.84
CA ILE A 479 44.29 8.37 2.09
C ILE A 479 42.83 8.59 2.52
N LYS A 480 42.57 8.75 3.83
CA LYS A 480 41.23 9.11 4.33
C LYS A 480 40.73 10.42 3.72
N GLU A 481 41.56 11.46 3.74
CA GLU A 481 41.21 12.80 3.21
C GLU A 481 40.97 12.76 1.69
N GLN A 482 41.74 11.98 0.93
CA GLN A 482 41.54 11.82 -0.51
C GLN A 482 40.28 11.02 -0.86
N ILE A 483 39.87 10.06 -0.02
CA ILE A 483 38.65 9.28 -0.24
C ILE A 483 37.41 10.11 0.09
N GLU A 484 37.45 10.92 1.16
CA GLU A 484 36.41 11.90 1.47
C GLU A 484 36.29 12.98 0.38
N GLU A 485 37.41 13.54 -0.12
CA GLU A 485 37.39 14.50 -1.23
C GLU A 485 36.84 13.91 -2.54
N ALA A 486 37.04 12.61 -2.77
CA ALA A 486 36.53 11.91 -3.94
C ALA A 486 35.03 11.59 -3.84
N GLY A 487 34.38 11.81 -2.68
CA GLY A 487 32.97 11.47 -2.45
C GLY A 487 32.70 9.97 -2.54
N ILE A 488 33.71 9.13 -2.30
CA ILE A 488 33.57 7.68 -2.31
C ILE A 488 33.18 7.26 -0.89
N GLU A 489 31.89 7.03 -0.65
CA GLU A 489 31.45 6.28 0.52
C GLU A 489 31.95 4.83 0.37
N MET A 490 33.06 4.51 1.02
CA MET A 490 33.51 3.13 1.11
C MET A 490 32.61 2.41 2.11
N ALA A 491 31.59 1.75 1.56
CA ALA A 491 30.87 0.66 2.18
C ALA A 491 31.87 -0.28 2.90
N ALA A 492 31.93 -0.19 4.23
CA ALA A 492 32.59 -1.23 5.01
C ALA A 492 31.86 -2.54 4.70
N GLU A 493 32.54 -3.56 4.15
CA GLU A 493 31.85 -4.84 3.94
C GLU A 493 31.22 -5.26 5.27
N GLY A 494 29.90 -5.46 5.29
CA GLY A 494 29.17 -5.90 6.49
C GLY A 494 29.78 -7.16 7.08
N ALA A 495 29.52 -7.43 8.36
CA ALA A 495 30.07 -8.60 9.03
C ALA A 495 29.67 -9.88 8.27
N LYS A 496 30.66 -10.60 7.71
CA LYS A 496 30.41 -11.79 6.89
C LYS A 496 30.58 -13.04 7.73
N THR A 497 29.63 -13.95 7.62
CA THR A 497 29.76 -15.30 8.20
C THR A 497 30.58 -16.17 7.26
N ARG A 498 31.83 -16.45 7.62
CA ARG A 498 32.68 -17.36 6.84
C ARG A 498 32.56 -18.78 7.36
N VAL A 499 32.12 -19.69 6.49
CA VAL A 499 32.04 -21.12 6.78
C VAL A 499 33.19 -21.86 6.10
N THR A 500 34.00 -22.57 6.87
CA THR A 500 35.04 -23.48 6.36
C THR A 500 34.58 -24.92 6.51
N ILE A 501 34.20 -25.57 5.41
CA ILE A 501 33.73 -26.96 5.38
C ILE A 501 34.92 -27.92 5.24
N ASN A 502 34.87 -29.04 5.96
CA ASN A 502 35.87 -30.11 5.97
C ASN A 502 37.31 -29.58 6.22
N PRO A 503 37.55 -28.91 7.36
CA PRO A 503 38.87 -28.40 7.71
C PRO A 503 39.88 -29.55 7.81
N SER A 504 41.14 -29.28 7.45
CA SER A 504 42.21 -30.24 7.65
C SER A 504 42.41 -30.53 9.15
N ASN A 505 42.75 -31.77 9.47
CA ASN A 505 42.94 -32.27 10.83
C ASN A 505 43.92 -31.43 11.68
N ASP A 506 44.92 -30.84 11.02
CA ASP A 506 46.01 -30.10 11.67
C ASP A 506 45.74 -28.59 11.77
N VAL A 507 44.62 -28.11 11.22
CA VAL A 507 44.26 -26.68 11.28
C VAL A 507 43.98 -26.30 12.72
N ALA A 508 44.61 -25.22 13.18
CA ALA A 508 44.36 -24.63 14.49
C ALA A 508 42.99 -23.96 14.51
N ILE A 509 42.22 -24.23 15.55
CA ILE A 509 40.88 -23.65 15.74
C ILE A 509 41.04 -22.17 16.16
N ALA A 510 40.40 -21.26 15.44
CA ALA A 510 40.35 -19.85 15.80
C ALA A 510 39.58 -19.65 17.12
N ALA A 511 39.98 -18.64 17.91
CA ALA A 511 39.46 -18.45 19.26
C ALA A 511 37.95 -18.07 19.31
N ASP A 512 37.48 -17.44 18.25
CA ASP A 512 36.13 -16.94 17.99
C ASP A 512 35.30 -17.90 17.10
N ALA A 513 35.89 -19.01 16.66
CA ALA A 513 35.18 -19.97 15.82
C ALA A 513 34.10 -20.72 16.59
N GLN A 514 32.98 -20.95 15.91
CA GLN A 514 31.98 -21.93 16.30
C GLN A 514 32.13 -23.20 15.45
N ALA A 515 31.73 -24.34 15.99
CA ALA A 515 31.74 -25.60 15.26
C ALA A 515 30.39 -25.83 14.57
N LEU A 516 30.41 -26.01 13.25
CA LEU A 516 29.28 -26.50 12.47
C LEU A 516 29.27 -28.02 12.54
N VAL A 517 28.19 -28.59 13.06
CA VAL A 517 28.07 -30.04 13.29
C VAL A 517 26.78 -30.60 12.72
N ILE A 518 26.78 -31.89 12.41
CA ILE A 518 25.58 -32.72 12.26
C ILE A 518 25.39 -33.49 13.56
N ARG A 519 24.21 -33.37 14.18
CA ARG A 519 23.86 -34.07 15.41
C ARG A 519 22.41 -34.55 15.39
N GLU A 520 22.06 -35.44 16.30
CA GLU A 520 20.65 -35.72 16.58
C GLU A 520 19.99 -34.51 17.27
N ARG A 521 18.80 -34.14 16.79
CA ARG A 521 17.99 -33.07 17.37
C ARG A 521 17.55 -33.49 18.78
N PRO A 522 17.70 -32.64 19.81
CA PRO A 522 17.26 -32.97 21.15
C PRO A 522 15.76 -33.29 21.16
N ALA A 523 15.38 -34.42 21.78
CA ALA A 523 13.98 -34.82 21.87
C ALA A 523 13.15 -33.70 22.53
N ARG A 524 12.02 -33.33 21.89
CA ARG A 524 11.05 -32.38 22.46
C ARG A 524 10.73 -32.81 23.90
N GLY A 525 10.81 -31.85 24.83
CA GLY A 525 10.68 -32.10 26.27
C GLY A 525 9.51 -33.02 26.62
N ALA A 526 9.81 -34.01 27.46
CA ALA A 526 8.84 -34.70 28.30
C ALA A 526 8.39 -33.81 29.46
#